data_AF-A0A365MPI6-F1
#
_entry.id   AF-A0A365MPI6-F1
#
_cell.length_a   1.000
_cell.length_b   1.000
_cell.length_c   1.000
_cell.angle_alpha   90.00
_cell.angle_beta   90.00
_cell.angle_gamma   90.00
#
_symmetry.space_group_name_H-M   'P 1'
#
loop_
_entity.id
_entity.type
_entity.pdbx_description
1 polymer ?
#
loop_
_entity_poly.entity_id
_entity_poly.type
_entity_poly.pdbx_seq_one_letter_code
_entity_poly.pdbx_strand_id
1 'polypeptide(L)'
;MQFSLKALSLFLFLAQAAHGSKDHSSHNCCLHTPEGWIPVNDWTKAVCAMRWGSVATFDGVKCIQKPGNVISGDDFYTACKLYGYNAGYRDDWEKGAGYRGTCS
;
A
#
# COMPACT_ATOMS: atom_id res chain seq x y z
N MET A 1 -11.43 43.11 -18.91
CA MET A 1 -10.78 42.15 -17.97
C MET A 1 -9.57 41.55 -18.66
N GLN A 2 -8.36 41.97 -18.29
CA GLN A 2 -7.11 41.36 -18.76
C GLN A 2 -6.74 40.23 -17.78
N PHE A 3 -6.96 38.98 -18.17
CA PHE A 3 -6.30 37.87 -17.51
C PHE A 3 -4.81 37.96 -17.83
N SER A 4 -4.00 38.36 -16.84
CA SER A 4 -2.54 38.44 -17.00
C SER A 4 -1.99 37.03 -17.24
N LEU A 5 -1.14 36.84 -18.25
CA LEU A 5 -0.45 35.56 -18.52
C LEU A 5 0.26 35.00 -17.28
N LYS A 6 0.64 35.85 -16.32
CA LYS A 6 1.26 35.47 -15.04
C LYS A 6 0.31 34.71 -14.10
N ALA A 7 -0.99 34.96 -14.18
CA ALA A 7 -1.98 34.23 -13.39
C ALA A 7 -2.20 32.81 -13.93
N LEU A 8 -2.17 32.65 -15.26
CA LEU A 8 -2.33 31.34 -15.91
C LEU A 8 -1.18 30.39 -15.56
N SER A 9 0.05 30.88 -15.55
CA SER A 9 1.23 30.07 -15.22
C SER A 9 1.24 29.63 -13.75
N LEU A 10 0.81 30.47 -12.81
CA LEU A 10 0.71 30.09 -11.39
C LEU A 10 -0.29 28.94 -11.15
N PHE A 11 -1.42 28.94 -11.87
CA PHE A 11 -2.39 27.85 -11.81
C PHE A 11 -1.84 26.53 -12.39
N LEU A 12 -1.05 26.58 -13.47
CA LEU A 12 -0.41 25.39 -14.04
C LEU A 12 0.69 24.80 -13.13
N PHE A 13 1.38 25.61 -12.33
CA PHE A 13 2.38 25.12 -11.36
C PHE A 13 1.74 24.49 -10.12
N LEU A 14 0.60 25.01 -9.65
CA LEU A 14 -0.14 24.42 -8.52
C LEU A 14 -0.85 23.11 -8.89
N ALA A 15 -1.32 22.98 -10.14
CA ALA A 15 -1.94 21.74 -10.62
C ALA A 15 -0.94 20.55 -10.69
N GLN A 16 0.35 20.83 -10.96
CA GLN A 16 1.39 19.78 -11.03
C GLN A 16 1.87 19.31 -9.65
N ALA A 17 1.75 20.12 -8.59
CA ALA A 17 2.09 19.70 -7.22
C ALA A 17 1.06 18.73 -6.61
N ALA A 18 -0.14 18.63 -7.20
CA ALA A 18 -1.17 17.66 -6.80
C ALA A 18 -0.97 16.27 -7.42
N HIS A 19 0.05 16.07 -8.27
CA HIS A 19 0.43 14.75 -8.76
C HIS A 19 1.10 13.93 -7.66
N GLY A 20 0.24 13.34 -6.82
CA GLY A 20 0.42 12.01 -6.28
C GLY A 20 1.44 11.88 -5.17
N SER A 21 1.12 12.39 -3.97
CA SER A 21 1.57 11.67 -2.79
C SER A 21 1.11 10.21 -2.97
N LYS A 22 2.05 9.27 -2.94
CA LYS A 22 1.70 7.85 -3.01
C LYS A 22 0.71 7.61 -1.87
N ASP A 23 -0.49 7.16 -2.20
CA ASP A 23 -1.49 6.91 -1.16
C ASP A 23 -1.05 5.64 -0.42
N HIS A 24 -0.62 5.83 0.82
CA HIS A 24 -0.16 4.78 1.71
C HIS A 24 -1.30 4.23 2.57
N SER A 25 -2.55 4.48 2.17
CA SER A 25 -3.73 4.10 2.96
C SER A 25 -4.17 2.64 2.85
N SER A 26 -3.53 1.88 1.98
CA SER A 26 -3.87 0.49 1.80
C SER A 26 -2.65 -0.33 1.44
N HIS A 27 -2.59 -1.53 2.02
CA HIS A 27 -1.48 -2.45 1.88
C HIS A 27 -1.99 -3.88 1.67
N ASN A 28 -1.23 -4.69 0.95
CA ASN A 28 -1.45 -6.14 0.88
C ASN A 28 -0.12 -6.88 0.95
N CYS A 29 -0.14 -8.13 1.41
CA CYS A 29 1.01 -9.01 1.33
C CYS A 29 1.16 -9.56 -0.07
N CYS A 30 2.41 -9.66 -0.54
CA CYS A 30 2.75 -10.15 -1.86
C CYS A 30 3.70 -11.34 -1.78
N LEU A 31 3.64 -12.17 -2.81
CA LEU A 31 4.58 -13.24 -3.07
C LEU A 31 5.14 -13.08 -4.49
N HIS A 32 6.45 -13.24 -4.64
CA HIS A 32 7.10 -13.27 -5.94
C HIS A 32 7.06 -14.69 -6.51
N THR A 33 6.51 -14.81 -7.70
CA THR A 33 6.35 -16.06 -8.45
C THR A 33 7.04 -15.92 -9.81
N PRO A 34 7.22 -17.01 -10.58
CA PRO A 34 7.72 -16.91 -11.95
C PRO A 34 6.91 -15.96 -12.84
N GLU A 35 5.61 -15.78 -12.54
CA GLU A 35 4.69 -14.88 -13.24
C GLU A 35 4.79 -13.42 -12.77
N GLY A 36 5.62 -13.15 -11.74
CA GLY A 36 5.81 -11.84 -11.12
C GLY A 36 5.30 -11.79 -9.69
N TRP A 37 5.16 -10.58 -9.16
CA TRP A 37 4.52 -10.38 -7.87
C TRP A 37 3.02 -10.70 -7.98
N ILE A 38 2.47 -11.36 -6.96
CA ILE A 38 1.04 -11.64 -6.85
C ILE A 38 0.56 -11.32 -5.42
N PRO A 39 -0.71 -10.90 -5.25
CA PRO A 39 -1.29 -10.71 -3.93
C PRO A 39 -1.55 -12.05 -3.24
N VAL A 40 -1.26 -12.11 -1.94
CA VAL A 40 -1.64 -13.24 -1.07
C VAL A 40 -2.69 -12.77 -0.07
N ASN A 41 -3.95 -12.94 -0.45
CA ASN A 41 -5.10 -12.37 0.29
C ASN A 41 -5.23 -12.97 1.69
N ASP A 42 -4.94 -14.26 1.87
CA ASP A 42 -4.99 -14.91 3.19
C ASP A 42 -3.94 -14.34 4.15
N TRP A 43 -2.72 -14.09 3.65
CA TRP A 43 -1.68 -13.42 4.43
C TRP A 43 -2.10 -12.01 4.77
N THR A 44 -2.63 -11.27 3.79
CA THR A 44 -3.11 -9.90 3.99
C THR A 44 -4.20 -9.84 5.06
N LYS A 45 -5.18 -10.74 4.99
CA LYS A 45 -6.27 -10.85 5.97
C LYS A 45 -5.72 -11.11 7.37
N ALA A 46 -4.83 -12.09 7.51
CA ALA A 46 -4.25 -12.46 8.80
C ALA A 46 -3.41 -11.31 9.38
N VAL A 47 -2.49 -10.76 8.60
CA VAL A 47 -1.62 -9.64 8.98
C VAL A 47 -2.44 -8.41 9.37
N CYS A 48 -3.46 -8.07 8.57
CA CYS A 48 -4.37 -6.97 8.87
C CYS A 48 -5.10 -7.17 10.19
N ALA A 49 -5.69 -8.35 10.41
CA ALA A 49 -6.45 -8.65 11.62
C ALA A 49 -5.57 -8.64 12.88
N MET A 50 -4.40 -9.29 12.83
CA MET A 50 -3.53 -9.47 14.00
C MET A 50 -2.90 -8.16 14.47
N ARG A 51 -2.49 -7.28 13.55
CA ARG A 51 -1.69 -6.09 13.90
C ARG A 51 -2.43 -4.77 13.74
N TRP A 52 -3.47 -4.72 12.90
CA TRP A 52 -4.21 -3.48 12.60
C TRP A 52 -5.74 -3.59 12.71
N GLY A 53 -6.32 -4.69 13.21
CA GLY A 53 -7.78 -4.89 13.22
C GLY A 53 -8.59 -3.78 13.94
N SER A 54 -7.98 -3.09 14.90
CA SER A 54 -8.58 -1.92 15.57
C SER A 54 -8.63 -0.67 14.67
N VAL A 55 -7.64 -0.48 13.79
CA VAL A 55 -7.39 0.76 13.03
C VAL A 55 -7.54 0.60 11.51
N ALA A 56 -7.84 -0.60 11.04
CA ALA A 56 -7.96 -0.94 9.63
C ALA A 56 -9.10 -1.93 9.37
N THR A 57 -9.49 -2.08 8.11
CA THR A 57 -10.48 -3.05 7.64
C THR A 57 -9.94 -3.79 6.42
N PHE A 58 -10.14 -5.11 6.36
CA PHE A 58 -9.80 -5.91 5.19
C PHE A 58 -10.97 -5.91 4.19
N ASP A 59 -10.72 -5.55 2.93
CA ASP A 59 -11.76 -5.48 1.87
C ASP A 59 -11.89 -6.76 1.02
N GLY A 60 -11.12 -7.80 1.35
CA GLY A 60 -11.00 -9.02 0.53
C GLY A 60 -9.67 -9.13 -0.20
N VAL A 61 -8.93 -8.03 -0.37
CA VAL A 61 -7.63 -7.98 -1.04
C VAL A 61 -6.60 -7.14 -0.25
N LYS A 62 -7.03 -6.05 0.36
CA LYS A 62 -6.19 -5.02 0.98
C LYS A 62 -6.60 -4.78 2.43
N CYS A 63 -5.63 -4.44 3.25
CA CYS A 63 -5.83 -3.84 4.56
C CYS A 63 -5.91 -2.32 4.40
N ILE A 64 -7.09 -1.74 4.63
CA ILE A 64 -7.39 -0.33 4.41
C ILE A 64 -7.47 0.39 5.76
N GLN A 65 -6.72 1.47 5.95
CA GLN A 65 -6.81 2.27 7.18
C GLN A 65 -8.20 2.90 7.34
N LYS A 66 -8.70 2.89 8.57
CA LYS A 66 -9.88 3.67 8.97
C LYS A 66 -9.51 5.16 8.99
N PRO A 67 -10.47 6.07 8.74
CA PRO A 67 -10.22 7.51 8.82
C PRO A 67 -9.52 7.92 10.12
N GLY A 68 -8.51 8.79 10.02
CA GLY A 68 -7.73 9.28 11.16
C GLY A 68 -6.68 8.32 11.72
N ASN A 69 -6.51 7.13 11.13
CA ASN A 69 -5.50 6.16 11.53
C ASN A 69 -4.38 6.03 10.50
N VAL A 70 -3.26 5.44 10.93
CA VAL A 70 -2.08 5.20 10.08
C VAL A 70 -1.68 3.73 10.15
N ILE A 71 -1.45 3.14 8.98
CA ILE A 71 -0.77 1.85 8.83
C ILE A 71 0.60 2.13 8.20
N SER A 72 1.67 1.90 8.97
CA SER A 72 3.04 2.02 8.48
C SER A 72 3.32 0.96 7.42
N GLY A 73 3.79 1.39 6.25
CA GLY A 73 4.12 0.50 5.13
C GLY A 73 5.28 -0.44 5.44
N ASP A 74 6.33 0.07 6.08
CA ASP A 74 7.51 -0.72 6.44
C ASP A 74 7.17 -1.77 7.50
N ASP A 75 6.30 -1.42 8.45
CA ASP A 75 5.78 -2.37 9.43
C ASP A 75 4.89 -3.43 8.77
N PHE A 76 4.07 -3.04 7.81
CA PHE A 76 3.23 -3.96 7.04
C PHE A 76 4.08 -4.92 6.21
N TYR A 77 5.11 -4.41 5.54
CA TYR A 77 6.10 -5.21 4.80
C TYR A 77 6.78 -6.24 5.70
N THR A 78 7.25 -5.80 6.87
CA THR A 78 7.90 -6.68 7.85
C THR A 78 6.93 -7.76 8.35
N ALA A 79 5.68 -7.40 8.62
CA ALA A 79 4.65 -8.36 9.04
C ALA A 79 4.34 -9.40 7.95
N CYS A 80 4.26 -8.98 6.68
CA CYS A 80 4.06 -9.89 5.55
C CYS A 80 5.25 -10.85 5.38
N LYS A 81 6.49 -10.38 5.53
CA LYS A 81 7.68 -11.25 5.50
C LYS A 81 7.65 -12.31 6.59
N LEU A 82 7.34 -11.90 7.82
CA LEU A 82 7.24 -12.83 8.95
C LEU A 82 6.13 -13.87 8.72
N TYR A 83 4.97 -13.43 8.24
CA TYR A 83 3.87 -14.34 7.97
C TYR A 83 4.20 -15.34 6.86
N GLY A 84 4.81 -14.86 5.77
CA GLY A 84 5.24 -15.74 4.67
C GLY A 84 6.32 -16.74 5.09
N TYR A 85 7.24 -16.34 5.98
CA TYR A 85 8.20 -17.27 6.57
C TYR A 85 7.52 -18.40 7.36
N ASN A 86 6.53 -18.04 8.18
CA ASN A 86 5.75 -19.03 8.93
C ASN A 86 4.87 -19.90 8.03
N ALA A 87 4.49 -19.40 6.85
CA ALA A 87 3.79 -20.15 5.81
C ALA A 87 4.72 -21.05 4.95
N GLY A 88 6.02 -21.06 5.22
CA GLY A 88 6.99 -21.96 4.58
C GLY A 88 7.93 -21.32 3.56
N TYR A 89 7.76 -20.03 3.22
CA TYR A 89 8.58 -19.33 2.24
C TYR A 89 9.85 -18.80 2.91
N ARG A 90 10.99 -19.44 2.65
CA ARG A 90 12.23 -19.17 3.40
C ARG A 90 12.98 -17.95 2.88
N ASP A 91 12.91 -17.68 1.59
CA ASP A 91 13.71 -16.64 1.00
C ASP A 91 13.04 -15.27 1.08
N ASP A 92 13.75 -14.30 1.63
CA ASP A 92 13.21 -12.97 1.89
C ASP A 92 12.90 -12.15 0.64
N TRP A 93 13.48 -12.51 -0.51
CA TRP A 93 13.19 -11.88 -1.78
C TRP A 93 11.84 -12.35 -2.36
N GLU A 94 11.32 -13.50 -1.93
CA GLU A 94 10.03 -14.04 -2.38
C GLU A 94 8.84 -13.35 -1.73
N LYS A 95 9.04 -12.62 -0.63
CA LYS A 95 7.96 -12.12 0.23
C LYS A 95 8.01 -10.60 0.33
N GLY A 96 6.86 -9.95 0.33
CA GLY A 96 6.81 -8.50 0.50
C GLY A 96 5.42 -7.97 0.78
N ALA A 97 5.27 -6.67 0.57
CA ALA A 97 4.00 -5.97 0.63
C ALA A 97 3.88 -4.98 -0.52
N GLY A 98 2.66 -4.84 -1.02
CA GLY A 98 2.28 -3.90 -2.07
C GLY A 98 1.56 -2.71 -1.46
N TYR A 99 1.85 -1.53 -1.99
CA TYR A 99 1.11 -0.30 -1.69
C TYR A 99 -0.13 -0.24 -2.59
N ARG A 100 -1.26 0.29 -2.12
CA ARG A 100 -2.53 0.36 -2.87
C ARG A 100 -3.03 -0.98 -3.42
N GLY A 101 -2.53 -2.11 -2.94
CA GLY A 101 -2.85 -3.43 -3.47
C GLY A 101 -2.11 -3.82 -4.76
N THR A 102 -1.09 -3.06 -5.16
CA THR A 102 -0.40 -3.25 -6.45
C THR A 102 0.77 -4.22 -6.30
N CYS A 103 0.51 -5.46 -5.89
CA CYS A 103 1.51 -6.53 -5.98
C CYS A 103 1.86 -6.86 -7.44
N SER A 104 1.88 -5.91 -8.37
CA SER A 104 1.95 -6.09 -9.82
C SER A 104 2.97 -5.14 -10.42
#